data_AF-A0A519VFS3-F1
#
_entry.id   AF-A0A519VFS3-F1
#
_cell.length_a   1.000
_cell.length_b   1.000
_cell.length_c   1.000
_cell.angle_alpha   90.00
_cell.angle_beta   90.00
_cell.angle_gamma   90.00
#
_symmetry.space_group_name_H-M   'P 1'
#
loop_
_entity.id
_entity.type
_entity.pdbx_description
1 polymer ?
#
loop_
_entity_poly.entity_id
_entity_poly.type
_entity_poly.pdbx_seq_one_letter_code
_entity_poly.pdbx_strand_id
1 'polypeptide(L)'
;MPAPAPFSTSFAAPTGQGLSLRDDTFDLANLAAYQLAVLVAGGRCCVAVLEIARQKIVVLEDLALASAAVLPTGAAGHELLG
;
A
#
# COMPACT_ATOMS: atom_id res chain seq x y z
N MET A 1 21.39 -42.83 -12.89
CA MET A 1 21.39 -41.38 -13.16
C MET A 1 20.27 -40.75 -12.34
N PRO A 2 20.56 -39.94 -11.30
CA PRO A 2 19.51 -39.23 -10.57
C PRO A 2 19.07 -37.98 -11.33
N ALA A 3 17.75 -37.74 -11.39
CA ALA A 3 17.14 -36.62 -12.10
C ALA A 3 17.31 -35.29 -11.33
N PRO A 4 17.48 -34.14 -12.01
CA PRO A 4 17.61 -32.84 -11.36
C PRO A 4 16.27 -32.39 -10.76
N ALA A 5 16.28 -31.97 -9.50
CA ALA A 5 15.12 -31.41 -8.81
C ALA A 5 14.73 -30.04 -9.43
N PRO A 6 13.42 -29.70 -9.50
CA PRO A 6 12.99 -28.41 -9.98
C PRO A 6 13.41 -27.32 -8.97
N PHE A 7 14.12 -26.31 -9.45
CA PHE A 7 14.42 -25.10 -8.70
C PHE A 7 13.11 -24.40 -8.36
N SER A 8 12.80 -24.27 -7.06
CA SER A 8 11.76 -23.37 -6.60
C SER A 8 12.20 -21.93 -6.89
N THR A 9 11.70 -21.36 -7.98
CA THR A 9 11.73 -19.91 -8.20
C THR A 9 10.85 -19.28 -7.13
N SER A 10 11.47 -18.87 -6.02
CA SER A 10 10.87 -17.93 -5.09
C SER A 10 10.67 -16.63 -5.86
N PHE A 11 9.45 -16.41 -6.36
CA PHE A 11 9.05 -15.15 -6.94
C PHE A 11 8.89 -14.18 -5.76
N ALA A 12 9.97 -13.48 -5.41
CA ALA A 12 9.87 -12.27 -4.61
C ALA A 12 9.08 -11.29 -5.47
N ALA A 13 7.78 -11.15 -5.18
CA ALA A 13 6.96 -10.11 -5.77
C ALA A 13 7.71 -8.79 -5.60
N PRO A 14 7.78 -7.94 -6.64
CA PRO A 14 8.45 -6.66 -6.51
C PRO A 14 7.83 -5.98 -5.32
N THR A 15 8.66 -5.66 -4.32
CA THR A 15 8.34 -4.64 -3.35
C THR A 15 8.06 -3.41 -4.20
N GLY A 16 6.77 -3.16 -4.47
CA GLY A 16 6.33 -1.96 -5.14
C GLY A 16 7.02 -0.84 -4.39
N GLN A 17 7.89 -0.10 -5.08
CA GLN A 17 8.68 0.97 -4.48
C GLN A 17 7.67 2.05 -4.08
N GLY A 18 7.09 1.86 -2.89
CA GLY A 18 6.14 2.76 -2.27
C GLY A 18 6.92 3.91 -1.71
N LEU A 19 6.63 5.12 -2.18
CA LEU A 19 7.17 6.32 -1.55
C LEU A 19 6.29 6.58 -0.33
N SER A 20 6.84 6.33 0.86
CA SER A 20 6.16 6.72 2.09
C SER A 20 6.27 8.23 2.25
N LEU A 21 5.12 8.89 2.25
CA LEU A 21 4.90 10.32 2.39
C LEU A 21 4.37 10.68 3.78
N ARG A 22 4.45 9.74 4.75
CA ARG A 22 3.95 9.90 6.12
C ARG A 22 4.39 11.25 6.69
N ASP A 23 3.41 12.12 6.90
CA ASP A 23 3.54 13.42 7.52
C ASP A 23 3.56 13.24 9.04
N ASP A 24 4.43 13.95 9.77
CA ASP A 24 4.53 13.90 11.24
C ASP A 24 3.21 14.25 11.96
N THR A 25 2.24 14.85 11.26
CA THR A 25 0.90 15.15 11.79
C THR A 25 -0.01 13.92 11.85
N PHE A 26 0.31 12.84 11.14
CA PHE A 26 -0.54 11.65 11.10
C PHE A 26 -0.41 10.82 12.39
N ASP A 27 -1.48 10.80 13.18
CA ASP A 27 -1.53 10.12 14.47
C ASP A 27 -2.20 8.74 14.35
N LEU A 28 -1.39 7.67 14.40
CA LEU A 28 -1.88 6.28 14.40
C LEU A 28 -2.63 5.90 15.69
N ALA A 29 -2.46 6.62 16.79
CA ALA A 29 -3.20 6.36 18.02
C ALA A 29 -4.65 6.86 17.96
N ASN A 30 -4.97 7.75 17.00
CA ASN A 30 -6.30 8.33 16.84
C ASN A 30 -6.88 8.11 15.43
N LEU A 31 -6.91 6.87 14.96
CA LEU A 31 -7.45 6.51 13.64
C LEU A 31 -8.91 6.96 13.43
N ALA A 32 -9.71 7.06 14.50
CA ALA A 32 -11.11 7.50 14.42
C ALA A 32 -11.29 8.96 13.96
N ALA A 33 -10.25 9.79 14.07
CA ALA A 33 -10.26 11.16 13.56
C ALA A 33 -10.00 11.24 12.05
N TYR A 34 -9.69 10.12 11.40
CA TYR A 34 -9.30 10.06 10.00
C TYR A 34 -10.20 9.11 9.20
N GLN A 35 -10.52 9.47 7.96
CA GLN A 35 -11.11 8.54 6.99
C GLN A 35 -10.03 8.10 6.01
N LEU A 36 -9.86 6.79 5.87
CA LEU A 36 -8.95 6.21 4.87
C LEU A 36 -9.54 6.34 3.47
N ALA A 37 -8.75 6.84 2.53
CA ALA A 37 -9.08 6.97 1.13
C ALA A 37 -7.99 6.29 0.28
N VAL A 38 -8.41 5.42 -0.63
CA VAL A 38 -7.52 4.74 -1.57
C VAL A 38 -7.88 5.18 -2.98
N LEU A 39 -6.95 5.81 -3.68
CA LEU A 39 -7.12 6.22 -5.07
C LEU A 39 -6.25 5.33 -5.96
N VAL A 40 -6.88 4.68 -6.94
CA VAL A 40 -6.18 3.86 -7.93
C VAL A 40 -6.37 4.47 -9.31
N ALA A 41 -5.28 4.92 -9.92
CA ALA A 41 -5.30 5.54 -11.24
C ALA A 41 -3.99 5.29 -11.99
N GLY A 42 -4.07 5.01 -13.30
CA GLY A 42 -2.89 5.01 -14.18
C GLY A 42 -1.72 4.08 -13.78
N GLY A 43 -1.99 2.97 -13.08
CA GLY A 43 -0.94 2.08 -12.57
C GLY A 43 -0.28 2.59 -11.29
N ARG A 44 -0.97 3.43 -10.53
CA ARG A 44 -0.57 3.92 -9.20
C ARG A 44 -1.71 3.69 -8.21
N CYS A 45 -1.34 3.41 -6.97
CA CYS A 45 -2.23 3.42 -5.82
C CYS A 45 -1.70 4.46 -4.86
N CYS A 46 -2.54 5.46 -4.56
CA CYS A 46 -2.26 6.46 -3.56
C CYS A 46 -3.12 6.14 -2.33
N VAL A 47 -2.46 5.93 -1.20
CA VAL A 47 -3.09 5.75 0.10
C VAL A 47 -3.06 7.12 0.78
N ALA A 48 -4.24 7.65 1.07
CA ALA A 48 -4.40 8.94 1.72
C ALA A 48 -5.40 8.82 2.87
N VAL A 49 -5.36 9.80 3.77
CA VAL A 49 -6.33 9.94 4.84
C VAL A 49 -6.92 11.34 4.82
N LEU A 50 -8.21 11.43 5.12
CA LEU A 50 -8.91 12.69 5.36
C LEU A 50 -9.00 12.89 6.88
N GLU A 51 -8.28 13.87 7.41
CA GLU A 51 -8.48 14.32 8.79
C GLU A 51 -9.83 15.05 8.87
N ILE A 52 -10.78 14.45 9.60
CA ILE A 52 -12.18 14.91 9.65
C ILE A 52 -12.27 16.30 10.33
N ALA A 53 -11.50 16.50 11.41
CA ALA A 53 -11.53 17.72 12.20
C ALA A 53 -11.03 18.94 11.42
N ARG A 54 -9.98 18.77 10.60
CA ARG A 54 -9.38 19.85 9.80
C ARG A 54 -9.86 19.87 8.35
N GLN A 55 -10.67 18.90 7.93
CA GLN A 55 -11.06 18.70 6.52
C GLN A 55 -9.84 18.69 5.59
N LYS A 56 -8.72 18.09 6.04
CA LYS A 56 -7.43 18.08 5.37
C LYS A 56 -7.14 16.69 4.83
N ILE A 57 -6.76 16.60 3.56
CA ILE A 57 -6.27 15.36 2.96
C ILE A 57 -4.76 15.29 3.16
N VAL A 58 -4.28 14.16 3.68
CA VAL A 58 -2.87 13.84 3.84
C VAL A 58 -2.59 12.57 3.05
N VAL A 59 -1.69 12.65 2.07
CA VAL A 59 -1.22 11.48 1.34
C VAL A 59 -0.20 10.78 2.21
N LEU A 60 -0.42 9.50 2.50
CA LEU A 60 0.48 8.69 3.31
C LEU A 60 1.48 7.95 2.45
N GLU A 61 1.03 7.37 1.33
CA GLU A 61 1.88 6.51 0.49
C GLU A 61 1.48 6.58 -0.98
N ASP A 62 2.46 6.58 -1.89
CA ASP A 62 2.24 6.36 -3.34
C ASP A 62 2.95 5.06 -3.76
N LEU A 63 2.16 4.08 -4.20
CA LEU A 63 2.62 2.78 -4.66
C LEU A 63 2.47 2.66 -6.17
N ALA A 64 3.53 2.23 -6.86
CA ALA A 64 3.42 1.77 -8.23
C ALA A 64 2.65 0.44 -8.28
N LEU A 65 1.52 0.41 -9.00
CA LEU A 65 0.75 -0.80 -9.26
C LEU A 65 0.96 -1.27 -10.70
N ALA A 66 1.45 -2.49 -10.84
CA ALA A 66 1.51 -3.15 -12.15
C ALA A 66 0.10 -3.38 -12.73
N SER A 67 -0.90 -3.64 -11.89
CA SER A 67 -2.32 -3.64 -12.26
C SER A 67 -3.21 -3.46 -11.03
N ALA A 68 -4.44 -2.96 -11.22
CA ALA A 68 -5.42 -2.80 -10.15
C ALA A 68 -5.80 -4.13 -9.46
N ALA A 69 -5.64 -5.27 -10.15
CA ALA A 69 -5.93 -6.60 -9.62
C ALA A 69 -4.96 -7.03 -8.51
N VAL A 70 -3.78 -6.39 -8.40
CA VAL A 70 -2.77 -6.69 -7.36
C VAL A 70 -3.07 -5.93 -6.06
N LEU A 71 -3.97 -4.95 -6.09
CA LEU A 71 -4.32 -4.12 -4.93
C LEU A 71 -4.77 -4.95 -3.71
N PRO A 72 -5.68 -5.94 -3.81
CA PRO A 72 -6.13 -6.70 -2.64
C PRO A 72 -5.01 -7.53 -2.01
N THR A 73 -4.12 -8.09 -2.85
CA THR A 73 -2.98 -8.87 -2.40
C THR A 73 -1.91 -7.99 -1.74
N GLY A 74 -1.71 -6.77 -2.25
CA GLY A 74 -0.84 -5.77 -1.61
C GLY A 74 -1.43 -5.23 -0.31
N ALA A 75 -2.75 -5.01 -0.26
CA ALA A 75 -3.46 -4.54 0.93
C ALA A 75 -3.37 -5.53 2.10
N ALA A 76 -3.46 -6.84 1.84
CA ALA A 76 -3.38 -7.87 2.87
C ALA A 76 -2.04 -7.91 3.64
N GLY A 77 -0.98 -7.30 3.10
CA GLY A 77 0.32 -7.16 3.76
C GLY A 77 0.58 -5.77 4.35
N HIS A 78 -0.40 -4.87 4.30
CA HIS A 78 -0.21 -3.45 4.56
C HIS A 78 -0.86 -3.03 5.89
N GLU A 79 -0.10 -2.35 6.74
CA GLU A 79 -0.47 -2.03 8.13
C GLU A 79 -1.79 -1.24 8.26
N LEU A 80 -2.16 -0.49 7.23
CA LEU A 80 -3.38 0.35 7.18
C LEU A 80 -4.53 -0.23 6.33
N LEU A 81 -4.28 -1.28 5.53
CA LEU A 81 -5.27 -1.83 4.58
C LEU A 81 -5.63 -3.30 4.85
N GLY A 82 -4.86 -3.99 5.68
CA GLY A 82 -5.01 -5.41 6.03
C GLY A 82 -5.96 -5.67 7.19
#